data_AF-A0A0H5B8M6-F1
#
_entry.id   AF-A0A0H5B8M6-F1
#
_cell.length_a   1.000
_cell.length_b   1.000
_cell.length_c   1.000
_cell.angle_alpha   90.00
_cell.angle_beta   90.00
_cell.angle_gamma   90.00
#
_symmetry.space_group_name_H-M   'P 1'
#
loop_
_entity.id
_entity.type
_entity.pdbx_description
1 polymer ?
#
loop_
_entity_poly.entity_id
_entity_poly.type
_entity_poly.pdbx_seq_one_letter_code
_entity_poly.pdbx_strand_id
1 'polypeptide(L)'
;WKNGRFRSGSNYDMPQTMGMSPSMSGRSMNEDYTPELRNRYLETCRRILPFLERTLEMRNGGNQFFMGDQMTMCDLMCYNCLENPMMEDSSMFNNYPKLVALRNRVSCHPKISMYLKRRSNTNW
;
A
#
# COMPACT_ATOMS: atom_id res chain seq x y z
N TRP A 1 -21.45 29.19 6.33
CA TRP A 1 -22.76 29.84 6.27
C TRP A 1 -22.77 30.85 5.13
N LYS A 2 -23.88 30.89 4.36
CA LYS A 2 -24.25 31.77 3.23
C LYS A 2 -23.98 31.25 1.81
N ASN A 3 -24.93 30.43 1.33
CA ASN A 3 -25.78 30.57 0.13
C ASN A 3 -25.22 31.46 -1.01
N GLY A 4 -25.18 31.07 -2.28
CA GLY A 4 -26.19 30.36 -3.07
C GLY A 4 -26.73 31.33 -4.14
N ARG A 5 -26.54 31.02 -5.42
CA ARG A 5 -27.29 31.67 -6.51
C ARG A 5 -27.42 30.74 -7.71
N PHE A 6 -28.64 30.23 -7.88
CA PHE A 6 -29.13 29.61 -9.11
C PHE A 6 -29.03 30.61 -10.27
N ARG A 7 -28.58 30.13 -11.43
CA ARG A 7 -28.94 30.72 -12.72
C ARG A 7 -29.50 29.61 -13.61
N SER A 8 -30.81 29.67 -13.80
CA SER A 8 -31.52 29.00 -14.88
C SER A 8 -31.15 29.65 -16.20
N GLY A 9 -30.96 28.84 -17.23
CA GLY A 9 -30.60 29.26 -18.58
C GLY A 9 -30.55 28.07 -19.50
N SER A 10 -31.73 27.56 -19.87
CA SER A 10 -31.92 26.59 -20.94
C SER A 10 -31.40 27.16 -22.26
N ASN A 11 -30.45 26.48 -22.89
CA ASN A 11 -30.30 26.47 -24.34
C ASN A 11 -29.95 25.03 -24.74
N TYR A 12 -30.96 24.37 -25.29
CA TYR A 12 -30.79 23.11 -25.99
C TYR A 12 -30.29 23.44 -27.40
N ASP A 13 -29.07 23.03 -27.71
CA ASP A 13 -28.61 22.84 -29.09
C ASP A 13 -27.88 21.50 -29.16
N MET A 14 -28.53 20.52 -29.78
CA MET A 14 -28.02 19.18 -30.05
C MET A 14 -27.62 19.11 -31.53
N PRO A 15 -26.35 18.84 -31.87
CA PRO A 15 -26.02 18.25 -33.15
C PRO A 15 -26.09 16.72 -33.01
N GLN A 16 -27.06 16.12 -33.70
CA GLN A 16 -27.13 14.68 -33.92
C GLN A 16 -25.89 14.24 -34.70
N THR A 17 -25.04 13.41 -34.08
CA THR A 17 -24.25 12.43 -34.82
C THR A 17 -24.34 11.09 -34.09
N MET A 18 -24.98 10.12 -34.74
CA MET A 18 -24.98 8.74 -34.32
C MET A 18 -23.57 8.18 -34.53
N GLY A 19 -22.87 7.88 -33.44
CA GLY A 19 -21.68 7.04 -33.42
C GLY A 19 -21.93 5.89 -32.47
N MET A 20 -22.02 4.68 -33.01
CA MET A 20 -22.33 3.45 -32.29
C MET A 20 -21.41 3.24 -31.08
N SER A 21 -21.97 2.88 -29.93
CA SER A 21 -21.21 2.42 -28.77
C SER A 21 -20.55 1.07 -29.09
N PRO A 22 -19.23 0.91 -28.96
CA PRO A 22 -18.64 -0.42 -28.94
C PRO A 22 -18.98 -1.04 -27.59
N SER A 23 -19.75 -2.11 -27.64
CA SER A 23 -19.96 -3.06 -26.56
C SER A 23 -18.63 -3.47 -25.93
N MET A 24 -18.65 -3.63 -24.59
CA MET A 24 -17.64 -4.30 -23.77
C MET A 24 -17.07 -5.54 -24.47
N SER A 25 -15.92 -5.39 -25.11
CA SER A 25 -15.05 -6.51 -25.45
C SER A 25 -14.09 -6.69 -24.26
N GLY A 26 -13.96 -7.94 -23.81
CA GLY A 26 -13.40 -8.30 -22.52
C GLY A 26 -12.11 -7.56 -22.17
N ARG A 27 -12.09 -6.92 -20.99
CA ARG A 27 -10.83 -6.57 -20.34
C ARG A 27 -10.04 -7.86 -20.16
N SER A 28 -9.09 -8.07 -21.05
CA SER A 28 -7.98 -8.99 -20.85
C SER A 28 -7.41 -8.68 -19.47
N MET A 29 -7.47 -9.63 -18.54
CA MET A 29 -6.73 -9.61 -17.27
C MET A 29 -5.24 -9.86 -17.55
N ASN A 30 -4.67 -9.01 -18.39
CA ASN A 30 -3.25 -8.82 -18.66
C ASN A 30 -3.09 -7.32 -18.88
N GLU A 31 -3.29 -6.57 -17.81
CA GLU A 31 -3.03 -5.14 -17.78
C GLU A 31 -1.52 -5.00 -17.55
N ASP A 32 -0.81 -4.66 -18.63
CA ASP A 32 0.63 -4.44 -18.64
C ASP A 32 1.06 -3.63 -17.41
N TYR A 33 2.05 -4.13 -16.66
CA TYR A 33 2.76 -3.37 -15.64
C TYR A 33 3.43 -2.17 -16.32
N THR A 34 2.72 -1.06 -16.43
CA THR A 34 3.26 0.10 -17.11
C THR A 34 4.43 0.65 -16.27
N PRO A 35 5.54 1.10 -16.89
CA PRO A 35 6.66 1.70 -16.18
C PRO A 35 6.23 2.81 -15.21
N GLU A 36 5.15 3.52 -15.53
CA GLU A 36 4.54 4.56 -14.70
C GLU A 36 3.99 4.01 -13.38
N LEU A 37 3.30 2.86 -13.40
CA LEU A 37 2.79 2.21 -12.19
C LEU A 37 3.93 1.76 -11.27
N ARG A 38 5.00 1.17 -11.85
CA ARG A 38 6.20 0.78 -11.10
C ARG A 38 6.88 1.99 -10.48
N ASN A 39 7.02 3.09 -11.23
CA ASN A 39 7.62 4.32 -10.72
C ASN A 39 6.80 4.90 -9.55
N ARG A 40 5.47 4.97 -9.67
CA ARG A 40 4.57 5.43 -8.60
C ARG A 40 4.68 4.56 -7.34
N TYR A 41 4.80 3.24 -7.51
CA TYR A 41 5.05 2.32 -6.40
C TYR A 41 6.39 2.64 -5.71
N LEU A 42 7.48 2.76 -6.46
CA LEU A 42 8.79 3.07 -5.89
C LEU A 42 8.84 4.45 -5.20
N GLU A 43 8.19 5.46 -5.77
CA GLU A 43 8.03 6.77 -5.13
C GLU A 43 7.25 6.67 -3.81
N THR A 44 6.22 5.83 -3.78
CA THR A 44 5.46 5.57 -2.55
C THR A 44 6.35 4.93 -1.49
N CYS A 45 7.12 3.90 -1.84
CA CYS A 45 8.07 3.27 -0.90
C CYS A 45 9.11 4.28 -0.39
N ARG A 46 9.70 5.11 -1.27
CA ARG A 46 10.67 6.15 -0.90
C ARG A 46 10.11 7.16 0.10
N ARG A 47 8.81 7.48 0.05
CA ARG A 47 8.17 8.40 0.99
C ARG A 47 7.76 7.71 2.29
N ILE A 48 7.22 6.49 2.20
CA ILE A 48 6.58 5.80 3.33
C ILE A 48 7.61 5.11 4.21
N LEU A 49 8.65 4.47 3.66
CA LEU A 49 9.64 3.73 4.47
C LEU A 49 10.39 4.63 5.47
N PRO A 50 10.93 5.81 5.08
CA PRO A 50 11.55 6.72 6.05
C PRO A 50 10.57 7.27 7.10
N PHE A 51 9.29 7.38 6.76
CA PHE A 51 8.26 7.83 7.69
C PHE A 51 7.93 6.75 8.73
N LEU A 52 7.79 5.50 8.28
CA LEU A 52 7.56 4.35 9.16
C LEU A 52 8.74 4.10 10.09
N GLU A 53 9.97 4.13 9.59
CA GLU A 53 11.19 3.99 10.41
C GLU A 53 11.19 5.04 11.51
N ARG A 54 11.04 6.33 11.16
CA ARG A 54 10.99 7.43 12.15
C ARG A 54 9.83 7.30 13.14
N THR A 55 8.66 6.84 12.68
CA THR A 55 7.49 6.65 13.55
C THR A 55 7.75 5.54 14.56
N LEU A 56 8.43 4.46 14.15
CA LEU A 56 8.85 3.40 15.05
C LEU A 56 9.85 3.93 16.09
N GLU A 57 10.77 4.82 15.69
CA GLU A 57 11.75 5.44 16.58
C GLU A 57 11.15 6.29 17.70
N MET A 58 10.00 6.92 17.44
CA MET A 58 9.34 7.81 18.41
C MET A 58 9.00 7.13 19.73
N ARG A 59 8.87 5.79 19.73
CA ARG A 59 8.55 5.01 20.93
C ARG A 59 9.72 4.08 21.26
N ASN A 60 10.31 4.26 22.44
CA ASN A 60 11.38 3.40 22.97
C ASN A 60 12.57 3.22 21.99
N GLY A 61 12.86 4.26 21.19
CA GLY A 61 13.93 4.26 20.19
C GLY A 61 13.71 3.31 19.02
N GLY A 62 12.51 2.73 18.87
CA GLY A 62 12.17 1.75 17.84
C GLY A 62 12.63 0.32 18.12
N ASN A 63 13.02 0.04 19.36
CA ASN A 63 13.50 -1.29 19.77
C ASN A 63 12.36 -2.26 20.13
N GLN A 64 11.11 -1.80 20.09
CA GLN A 64 9.91 -2.59 20.37
C GLN A 64 8.87 -2.39 19.24
N PHE A 65 7.58 -2.41 19.55
CA PHE A 65 6.49 -2.21 18.60
C PHE A 65 6.18 -0.72 18.41
N PHE A 66 5.35 -0.38 17.42
CA PHE A 66 4.94 1.02 17.18
C PHE A 66 4.30 1.67 18.42
N MET A 67 3.60 0.89 19.24
CA MET A 67 2.95 1.36 20.48
C MET A 67 3.74 1.04 21.76
N GLY A 68 4.97 0.55 21.64
CA GLY A 68 5.84 0.22 22.76
C GLY A 68 5.88 -1.29 23.01
N ASP A 69 5.48 -1.71 24.20
CA ASP A 69 5.61 -3.09 24.69
C ASP A 69 4.61 -4.07 24.04
N GLN A 70 3.47 -3.59 23.59
CA GLN A 70 2.40 -4.41 23.03
C GLN A 70 2.43 -4.43 21.51
N MET A 71 2.33 -5.64 20.94
CA MET A 71 2.08 -5.82 19.52
C MET A 71 0.64 -5.45 19.20
N THR A 72 0.47 -4.60 18.20
CA THR A 72 -0.83 -4.12 17.73
C THR A 72 -1.05 -4.48 16.26
N MET A 73 -2.24 -4.17 15.76
CA MET A 73 -2.55 -4.35 14.34
C MET A 73 -1.61 -3.56 13.42
N CYS A 74 -1.03 -2.44 13.89
CA CYS A 74 -0.07 -1.66 13.13
C CYS A 74 1.18 -2.49 12.76
N ASP A 75 1.71 -3.25 13.72
CA ASP A 75 2.90 -4.09 13.55
C ASP A 75 2.63 -5.24 12.58
N LEU A 76 1.42 -5.82 12.65
CA LEU A 76 0.96 -6.87 11.73
C LEU A 76 0.78 -6.34 10.29
N MET A 77 0.17 -5.17 10.14
CA MET A 77 0.02 -4.52 8.84
C MET A 77 1.38 -4.17 8.24
N CYS A 78 2.31 -3.67 9.05
CA CYS A 78 3.67 -3.39 8.63
C CYS A 78 4.38 -4.67 8.15
N TYR A 79 4.26 -5.78 8.90
CA TYR A 79 4.80 -7.07 8.48
C TYR A 79 4.28 -7.51 7.11
N ASN A 80 2.96 -7.43 6.90
CA ASN A 80 2.31 -7.89 5.67
C ASN A 80 2.61 -6.97 4.47
N CYS A 81 2.51 -5.65 4.64
CA CYS A 81 2.74 -4.69 3.57
C CYS A 81 4.19 -4.70 3.06
N LEU A 82 5.14 -5.09 3.90
CA LEU A 82 6.57 -5.16 3.55
C LEU A 82 7.00 -6.53 3.04
N GLU A 83 6.12 -7.55 3.06
CA GLU A 83 6.45 -8.91 2.61
C GLU A 83 6.84 -8.95 1.13
N ASN A 84 5.96 -8.51 0.22
CA ASN A 84 6.24 -8.49 -1.21
C ASN A 84 7.40 -7.54 -1.57
N PRO A 85 7.45 -6.28 -1.08
CA PRO A 85 8.60 -5.41 -1.33
C PRO A 85 9.95 -6.02 -0.93
N MET A 86 10.02 -6.72 0.20
CA MET A 86 11.26 -7.39 0.64
C MET A 86 11.64 -8.59 -0.24
N MET A 87 10.66 -9.30 -0.78
CA MET A 87 10.92 -10.41 -1.71
C MET A 87 11.38 -9.92 -3.08
N GLU A 88 10.87 -8.78 -3.55
CA GLU A 88 11.25 -8.18 -4.82
C GLU A 88 12.62 -7.48 -4.77
N ASP A 89 12.87 -6.67 -3.75
CA ASP A 89 14.11 -5.93 -3.56
C ASP A 89 14.40 -5.71 -2.07
N SER A 90 15.13 -6.66 -1.48
CA SER A 90 15.55 -6.57 -0.08
C SER A 90 16.50 -5.40 0.18
N SER A 91 17.22 -4.90 -0.83
CA SER A 91 18.21 -3.83 -0.67
C SER A 91 17.57 -2.48 -0.30
N MET A 92 16.28 -2.32 -0.65
CA MET A 92 15.47 -1.15 -0.28
C MET A 92 15.40 -0.94 1.25
N PHE A 93 15.62 -2.00 2.03
CA PHE A 93 15.52 -1.98 3.49
C PHE A 93 16.85 -1.78 4.23
N ASN A 94 17.97 -1.72 3.51
CA ASN A 94 19.31 -1.56 4.12
C ASN A 94 19.44 -0.31 4.99
N ASN A 95 18.68 0.75 4.65
CA ASN A 95 18.66 2.01 5.39
C ASN A 95 17.58 2.07 6.49
N TYR A 96 16.82 0.99 6.70
CA TYR A 96 15.70 0.93 7.64
C TYR A 96 15.83 -0.27 8.60
N PRO A 97 16.92 -0.34 9.40
CA PRO A 97 17.23 -1.50 10.23
C PRO A 97 16.17 -1.77 11.32
N LYS A 98 15.46 -0.75 11.80
CA LYS A 98 14.44 -0.93 12.85
C LYS A 98 13.16 -1.54 12.29
N LEU A 99 12.77 -1.17 11.07
CA LEU A 99 11.68 -1.86 10.37
C LEU A 99 12.01 -3.33 10.11
N VAL A 100 13.25 -3.64 9.72
CA VAL A 100 13.71 -5.03 9.58
C VAL A 100 13.63 -5.76 10.92
N ALA A 101 14.11 -5.13 12.01
CA ALA A 101 14.04 -5.71 13.34
C ALA A 101 12.60 -5.90 13.83
N LEU A 102 11.68 -4.97 13.54
CA LEU A 102 10.25 -5.08 13.82
C LEU A 102 9.65 -6.28 13.11
N ARG A 103 9.93 -6.43 11.81
CA ARG A 103 9.44 -7.56 11.01
C ARG A 103 9.90 -8.89 11.60
N ASN A 104 11.16 -8.99 12.00
CA ASN A 104 11.71 -10.17 12.65
C ASN A 104 10.99 -10.47 13.97
N ARG A 105 10.81 -9.46 14.84
CA ARG A 105 10.06 -9.61 16.11
C ARG A 105 8.63 -10.08 15.90
N VAL A 106 7.93 -9.54 14.91
CA VAL A 106 6.56 -9.97 14.56
C VAL A 106 6.55 -11.43 14.09
N SER A 107 7.47 -11.81 13.18
CA SER A 107 7.54 -13.18 12.67
C SER A 107 7.90 -14.22 13.73
N CYS A 108 8.68 -13.83 14.75
CA CYS A 108 9.10 -14.70 15.84
C CYS A 108 8.04 -14.86 16.93
N HIS A 109 6.96 -14.08 16.92
CA HIS A 109 5.92 -14.19 17.93
C HIS A 109 5.26 -15.59 17.87
N PRO A 110 5.09 -16.32 19.00
CA PRO A 110 4.74 -17.75 18.98
C PRO A 110 3.52 -18.09 18.13
N LYS A 111 2.42 -17.35 18.30
CA LYS A 111 1.18 -17.56 17.53
C LYS A 111 1.33 -17.24 16.04
N ILE A 112 2.14 -16.23 15.71
CA ILE A 112 2.35 -15.78 14.34
C ILE A 112 3.28 -16.74 13.62
N SER A 113 4.41 -17.11 14.24
CA SER A 113 5.35 -18.08 13.68
C SER A 113 4.68 -19.42 13.36
N MET A 114 3.78 -19.89 14.22
CA MET A 114 3.00 -21.11 13.96
C MET A 114 2.06 -20.96 12.76
N TYR A 115 1.41 -19.81 12.59
CA TYR A 115 0.59 -19.51 11.42
C TYR A 115 1.44 -19.42 10.14
N LEU A 116 2.53 -18.66 10.17
CA LEU A 116 3.42 -18.47 9.01
C LEU A 116 4.01 -19.78 8.49
N LYS A 117 4.25 -20.76 9.36
CA LYS A 117 4.71 -22.12 8.97
C LYS A 117 3.62 -22.96 8.30
N ARG A 118 2.35 -22.69 8.59
CA ARG A 118 1.21 -23.48 8.10
C ARG A 118 0.49 -22.86 6.91
N ARG A 119 0.60 -21.54 6.72
CA ARG A 119 -0.06 -20.85 5.62
C ARG A 119 0.48 -21.34 4.28
N SER A 120 -0.37 -21.36 3.27
CA SER A 120 0.03 -21.64 1.90
C SER A 120 0.93 -20.53 1.37
N ASN A 121 1.98 -20.90 0.63
CA ASN A 121 2.76 -19.92 -0.13
C ASN A 121 1.96 -19.50 -1.35
N THR A 122 1.78 -18.19 -1.51
CA THR A 122 1.05 -17.62 -2.65
C THR A 122 1.95 -16.58 -3.32
N ASN A 123 2.48 -16.92 -4.50
CA ASN A 123 3.39 -16.08 -5.28
C ASN A 123 2.62 -15.33 -6.40
N TRP A 124 1.50 -14.71 -6.06
CA TRP A 124 0.79 -13.79 -6.96
C TRP A 124 1.16 -12.35 -6.62
#